data_AF-A0A2P5EWV9-F1
#
_entry.id   AF-A0A2P5EWV9-F1
#
_cell.length_a   1.000
_cell.length_b   1.000
_cell.length_c   1.000
_cell.angle_alpha   90.00
_cell.angle_beta   90.00
_cell.angle_gamma   90.00
#
_symmetry.space_group_name_H-M   'P 1'
#
loop_
_entity.id
_entity.type
_entity.pdbx_description
1 polymer ?
#
loop_
_entity_poly.entity_id
_entity_poly.type
_entity_poly.pdbx_seq_one_letter_code
_entity_poly.pdbx_strand_id
1 'polypeptide(L)'
;MSTTVLSIFSTWPLLILLAILSSGSTSYSLNPDEELVHGLPNIVEATVDDIRLAFEQNKLTSRQLVEFYLGRIKRLNPVLKGVIEINPDALYLADKADQERKRNEPSHVPRDAPVVTKLRKAGAIILGKASLSEWSGFRGNVPPGWSARGGQGRNPYDKTGNRITPCGSSSGSAISASANFATVTLGTETDESILCPSSVNSVVGIKPTIGLTSRTGVVPISPRQDTVGTVADATYVLDSIAGIDINDKETIKISKYIPKGGYAQFLRRDGLKGKRVGVVRHPYFEFNISQEIDTILAKTYEQHLRTLRYTIDIL
;
A
#
# COMPACT_ATOMS: atom_id res chain seq x y z
N MET A 1 -54.63 -5.51 -38.44
CA MET A 1 -54.22 -5.71 -37.04
C MET A 1 -53.26 -4.56 -36.73
N SER A 2 -53.63 -3.54 -35.94
CA SER A 2 -53.93 -3.55 -34.49
C SER A 2 -52.66 -3.93 -33.70
N THR A 3 -52.12 -3.13 -32.78
CA THR A 3 -52.57 -1.83 -32.20
C THR A 3 -51.31 -1.13 -31.60
N THR A 4 -50.99 0.12 -31.95
CA THR A 4 -51.36 1.35 -31.18
C THR A 4 -50.63 1.43 -29.81
N VAL A 5 -49.45 2.08 -29.71
CA VAL A 5 -49.20 3.53 -29.38
C VAL A 5 -48.74 3.69 -27.89
N LEU A 6 -48.07 4.73 -27.35
CA LEU A 6 -47.66 6.09 -27.79
C LEU A 6 -46.23 6.48 -27.27
N SER A 7 -45.79 7.66 -27.74
CA SER A 7 -44.90 8.73 -27.22
C SER A 7 -44.75 8.92 -25.67
N ILE A 8 -43.99 9.86 -25.08
CA ILE A 8 -43.33 11.16 -25.46
C ILE A 8 -42.28 11.51 -24.35
N PHE A 9 -41.34 12.49 -24.31
CA PHE A 9 -40.82 13.69 -25.05
C PHE A 9 -39.30 13.82 -24.68
N SER A 10 -38.45 14.82 -24.98
CA SER A 10 -38.36 16.03 -25.83
C SER A 10 -36.85 16.36 -26.04
N THR A 11 -36.45 17.61 -26.35
CA THR A 11 -35.04 18.01 -26.55
C THR A 11 -34.72 19.44 -26.09
N TRP A 12 -33.54 19.63 -25.46
CA TRP A 12 -32.67 20.82 -25.58
C TRP A 12 -33.16 22.13 -24.88
N PRO A 13 -32.29 23.12 -24.49
CA PRO A 13 -31.33 23.83 -25.35
C PRO A 13 -29.86 23.92 -24.86
N LEU A 14 -29.04 24.54 -25.71
CA LEU A 14 -27.60 24.77 -25.54
C LEU A 14 -27.29 25.81 -24.43
N LEU A 15 -26.04 25.78 -23.96
CA LEU A 15 -25.30 27.00 -23.65
C LEU A 15 -23.88 26.88 -24.24
N ILE A 16 -23.50 27.84 -25.08
CA ILE A 16 -22.18 27.94 -25.70
C ILE A 16 -21.31 28.89 -24.87
N LEU A 17 -20.03 28.55 -24.68
CA LEU A 17 -18.97 29.56 -24.58
C LEU A 17 -17.75 29.11 -25.41
N LEU A 18 -16.92 30.08 -25.80
CA LEU A 18 -15.97 29.94 -26.90
C LEU A 18 -14.50 29.92 -26.42
N ALA A 19 -13.65 29.26 -27.23
CA ALA A 19 -12.19 29.41 -27.24
C ALA A 19 -11.44 28.91 -25.96
N ILE A 20 -10.11 28.68 -25.97
CA ILE A 20 -9.07 29.02 -26.95
C ILE A 20 -8.26 27.76 -27.35
N LEU A 21 -7.95 27.63 -28.64
CA LEU A 21 -6.88 26.73 -29.12
C LEU A 21 -5.53 27.30 -28.71
N SER A 22 -4.85 26.68 -27.74
CA SER A 22 -3.46 26.99 -27.39
C SER A 22 -2.59 25.75 -27.60
N SER A 23 -1.87 25.74 -28.73
CA SER A 23 -0.84 24.74 -29.03
C SER A 23 0.43 25.05 -28.24
N GLY A 24 0.41 24.77 -26.93
CA GLY A 24 1.51 25.00 -26.01
C GLY A 24 2.26 23.72 -25.65
N SER A 25 3.28 23.34 -26.43
CA SER A 25 4.21 22.28 -26.06
C SER A 25 5.22 22.78 -25.02
N THR A 26 4.78 22.92 -23.77
CA THR A 26 5.58 23.44 -22.65
C THR A 26 6.50 22.36 -22.08
N SER A 27 7.79 22.46 -22.41
CA SER A 27 8.86 21.66 -21.79
C SER A 27 9.12 22.14 -20.34
N TYR A 28 8.30 21.69 -19.40
CA TYR A 28 8.45 22.04 -17.98
C TYR A 28 9.69 21.38 -17.36
N SER A 29 10.72 22.19 -17.09
CA SER A 29 11.78 21.84 -16.14
C SER A 29 11.23 21.95 -14.73
N LEU A 30 10.82 20.82 -14.15
CA LEU A 30 10.31 20.77 -12.77
C LEU A 30 11.40 21.18 -11.76
N ASN A 31 11.15 22.27 -11.04
CA ASN A 31 11.97 22.65 -9.89
C ASN A 31 11.66 21.69 -8.72
N PRO A 32 12.63 20.99 -8.09
CA PRO A 32 12.30 19.78 -7.32
C PRO A 32 11.67 20.01 -5.94
N ASP A 33 11.74 21.25 -5.44
CA ASP A 33 11.58 21.58 -4.02
C ASP A 33 10.26 22.32 -3.69
N GLU A 34 9.44 22.66 -4.68
CA GLU A 34 8.08 23.17 -4.46
C GLU A 34 7.10 22.02 -4.21
N GLU A 35 6.76 21.76 -2.94
CA GLU A 35 5.72 20.78 -2.54
C GLU A 35 4.27 21.25 -2.82
N LEU A 36 4.09 22.27 -3.66
CA LEU A 36 2.80 22.85 -4.06
C LEU A 36 2.69 22.97 -5.59
N VAL A 37 2.39 21.86 -6.26
CA VAL A 37 1.88 21.91 -7.64
C VAL A 37 0.48 22.53 -7.61
N HIS A 38 0.38 23.81 -7.96
CA HIS A 38 -0.87 24.58 -7.91
C HIS A 38 -2.07 23.83 -8.54
N GLY A 39 -3.01 23.42 -7.68
CA GLY A 39 -4.26 22.75 -8.09
C GLY A 39 -4.33 21.25 -7.79
N LEU A 40 -3.21 20.58 -7.50
CA LEU A 40 -3.24 19.18 -7.06
C LEU A 40 -3.54 19.06 -5.55
N PRO A 41 -4.16 17.96 -5.09
CA PRO A 41 -4.22 17.63 -3.67
C PRO A 41 -2.81 17.38 -3.11
N ASN A 42 -2.62 17.53 -1.80
CA ASN A 42 -1.41 17.01 -1.16
C ASN A 42 -1.43 15.47 -1.27
N ILE A 43 -0.38 14.88 -1.84
CA ILE A 43 -0.22 13.43 -2.04
C ILE A 43 0.64 12.81 -0.91
N VAL A 44 1.36 13.63 -0.12
CA VAL A 44 2.09 13.19 1.08
C VAL A 44 1.08 12.86 2.18
N GLU A 45 1.20 11.67 2.78
CA GLU A 45 0.21 11.06 3.71
C GLU A 45 -1.23 10.93 3.17
N ALA A 46 -1.46 11.05 1.85
CA ALA A 46 -2.79 10.86 1.27
C ALA A 46 -3.20 9.39 1.23
N THR A 47 -4.40 9.07 1.74
CA THR A 47 -4.92 7.69 1.74
C THR A 47 -5.42 7.25 0.36
N VAL A 48 -5.66 5.95 0.21
CA VAL A 48 -6.38 5.35 -0.92
C VAL A 48 -7.74 6.02 -1.15
N ASP A 49 -8.46 6.38 -0.08
CA ASP A 49 -9.75 7.09 -0.19
C ASP A 49 -9.59 8.54 -0.64
N ASP A 50 -8.57 9.26 -0.16
CA ASP A 50 -8.27 10.64 -0.60
C ASP A 50 -7.89 10.69 -2.09
N ILE A 51 -7.03 9.75 -2.52
CA ILE A 51 -6.59 9.61 -3.92
C ILE A 51 -7.76 9.19 -4.81
N ARG A 52 -8.61 8.26 -4.35
CA ARG A 52 -9.84 7.89 -5.04
C ARG A 52 -10.79 9.09 -5.17
N LEU A 53 -10.99 9.86 -4.11
CA LEU A 53 -11.86 11.04 -4.13
C LEU A 53 -11.31 12.12 -5.06
N ALA A 54 -9.98 12.32 -5.11
CA ALA A 54 -9.34 13.22 -6.05
C ALA A 54 -9.49 12.76 -7.51
N PHE A 55 -9.43 11.45 -7.77
CA PHE A 55 -9.74 10.85 -9.07
C PHE A 55 -11.20 11.07 -9.48
N GLU A 56 -12.16 10.79 -8.59
CA GLU A 56 -13.60 10.99 -8.85
C GLU A 56 -13.95 12.48 -9.09
N GLN A 57 -13.25 13.40 -8.40
CA GLN A 57 -13.41 14.85 -8.58
C GLN A 57 -12.59 15.44 -9.73
N ASN A 58 -11.89 14.61 -10.55
CA ASN A 58 -11.00 15.05 -11.63
C ASN A 58 -9.87 16.03 -11.19
N LYS A 59 -9.50 16.01 -9.90
CA LYS A 59 -8.42 16.83 -9.32
C LYS A 59 -7.03 16.20 -9.44
N LEU A 60 -6.96 14.93 -9.86
CA LEU A 60 -5.74 14.16 -10.01
C LEU A 60 -5.92 13.10 -11.10
N THR A 61 -4.88 12.87 -11.90
CA THR A 61 -4.82 11.77 -12.87
C THR A 61 -3.88 10.65 -12.40
N SER A 62 -4.04 9.44 -12.94
CA SER A 62 -3.11 8.34 -12.71
C SER A 62 -1.70 8.75 -13.14
N ARG A 63 -1.58 9.44 -14.29
CA ARG A 63 -0.32 9.95 -14.82
C ARG A 63 0.39 10.88 -13.83
N GLN A 64 -0.31 11.89 -13.31
CA GLN A 64 0.23 12.83 -12.31
C GLN A 64 0.67 12.13 -11.01
N LEU A 65 -0.13 11.18 -10.52
CA LEU A 65 0.20 10.41 -9.31
C LEU A 65 1.45 9.54 -9.50
N VAL A 66 1.59 8.89 -10.66
CA VAL A 66 2.79 8.10 -10.99
C VAL A 66 4.01 8.98 -11.18
N GLU A 67 3.87 10.15 -11.83
CA GLU A 67 4.98 11.12 -11.96
C GLU A 67 5.46 11.66 -10.61
N PHE A 68 4.54 11.96 -9.68
CA PHE A 68 4.87 12.33 -8.30
C PHE A 68 5.68 11.24 -7.59
N TYR A 69 5.21 9.99 -7.62
CA TYR A 69 5.90 8.87 -6.97
C TYR A 69 7.26 8.58 -7.61
N LEU A 70 7.37 8.54 -8.94
CA LEU A 70 8.65 8.38 -9.63
C LEU A 70 9.61 9.54 -9.34
N GLY A 71 9.09 10.76 -9.16
CA GLY A 71 9.86 11.93 -8.70
C GLY A 71 10.44 11.74 -7.29
N ARG A 72 9.64 11.32 -6.32
CA ARG A 72 10.12 11.02 -4.94
C ARG A 72 11.12 9.86 -4.92
N ILE A 73 10.85 8.78 -5.66
CA ILE A 73 11.78 7.65 -5.82
C ILE A 73 13.11 8.15 -6.40
N LYS A 74 13.10 8.95 -7.48
CA LYS A 74 14.33 9.47 -8.10
C LYS A 74 15.17 10.31 -7.13
N ARG A 75 14.54 11.12 -6.27
CA ARG A 75 15.24 11.96 -5.26
C ARG A 75 15.79 11.14 -4.09
N LEU A 76 14.96 10.29 -3.48
CA LEU A 76 15.22 9.72 -2.15
C LEU A 76 15.71 8.27 -2.17
N ASN A 77 15.35 7.48 -3.20
CA ASN A 77 15.77 6.07 -3.28
C ASN A 77 17.30 5.85 -3.40
N PRO A 78 18.13 6.76 -3.98
CA PRO A 78 19.59 6.62 -3.93
C PRO A 78 20.15 6.49 -2.50
N VAL A 79 19.48 7.12 -1.52
CA VAL A 79 19.84 7.06 -0.10
C VAL A 79 19.09 5.95 0.64
N LEU A 80 17.77 5.87 0.47
CA LEU A 80 16.90 4.96 1.23
C LEU A 80 16.88 3.51 0.72
N LYS A 81 17.11 3.31 -0.59
CA LYS A 81 17.14 2.01 -1.28
C LYS A 81 15.94 1.10 -1.01
N GLY A 82 14.74 1.69 -0.92
CA GLY A 82 13.47 0.98 -0.75
C GLY A 82 12.94 0.33 -2.03
N VAL A 83 13.31 0.83 -3.21
CA VAL A 83 12.94 0.30 -4.53
C VAL A 83 14.17 -0.32 -5.19
N ILE A 84 14.06 -1.59 -5.61
CA ILE A 84 15.14 -2.33 -6.31
C ILE A 84 15.00 -2.27 -7.83
N GLU A 85 13.81 -1.96 -8.34
CA GLU A 85 13.51 -1.86 -9.77
C GLU A 85 12.27 -0.99 -9.99
N ILE A 86 12.31 -0.11 -11.00
CA ILE A 86 11.14 0.64 -11.47
C ILE A 86 10.56 -0.10 -12.67
N ASN A 87 9.23 -0.23 -12.74
CA ASN A 87 8.56 -0.77 -13.91
C ASN A 87 8.66 0.25 -15.06
N PRO A 88 9.31 -0.05 -16.20
CA PRO A 88 9.43 0.89 -17.32
C PRO A 88 8.05 1.30 -17.88
N ASP A 89 7.06 0.40 -17.81
CA ASP A 89 5.72 0.63 -18.33
C ASP A 89 4.84 1.48 -17.38
N ALA A 90 5.33 1.88 -16.20
CA ALA A 90 4.50 2.51 -15.15
C ALA A 90 3.75 3.76 -15.65
N LEU A 91 4.41 4.62 -16.45
CA LEU A 91 3.80 5.82 -17.03
C LEU A 91 2.79 5.47 -18.15
N TYR A 92 3.13 4.54 -19.04
CA TYR A 92 2.23 4.06 -20.09
C TYR A 92 0.96 3.42 -19.50
N LEU A 93 1.10 2.62 -18.44
CA LEU A 93 -0.02 2.05 -17.69
C LEU A 93 -0.88 3.13 -17.01
N ALA A 94 -0.28 4.25 -16.61
CA ALA A 94 -0.98 5.38 -16.03
C ALA A 94 -1.81 6.14 -17.09
N ASP A 95 -1.21 6.47 -18.23
CA ASP A 95 -1.90 7.10 -19.36
C ASP A 95 -3.04 6.19 -19.88
N LYS A 96 -2.81 4.87 -19.90
CA LYS A 96 -3.84 3.88 -20.24
C LYS A 96 -4.96 3.86 -19.20
N ALA A 97 -4.67 3.84 -17.90
CA ALA A 97 -5.69 3.88 -16.85
C ALA A 97 -6.52 5.17 -16.86
N ASP A 98 -5.92 6.31 -17.22
CA ASP A 98 -6.63 7.59 -17.41
C ASP A 98 -7.53 7.61 -18.65
N GLN A 99 -7.25 6.77 -19.66
CA GLN A 99 -8.15 6.54 -20.79
C GLN A 99 -9.25 5.52 -20.45
N GLU A 100 -8.91 4.41 -19.81
CA GLU A 100 -9.85 3.35 -19.39
C GLU A 100 -10.90 3.92 -18.43
N ARG A 101 -10.52 4.81 -17.49
CA ARG A 101 -11.47 5.55 -16.63
C ARG A 101 -12.43 6.48 -17.39
N LYS A 102 -12.04 7.01 -18.54
CA LYS A 102 -12.94 7.82 -19.40
C LYS A 102 -13.89 6.96 -20.24
N ARG A 103 -13.69 5.64 -20.30
CA ARG A 103 -14.50 4.68 -21.07
C ARG A 103 -15.21 3.62 -20.19
N ASN A 104 -14.98 3.60 -18.88
CA ASN A 104 -15.42 2.55 -17.95
C ASN A 104 -14.94 1.13 -18.34
N GLU A 105 -13.70 1.02 -18.80
CA GLU A 105 -13.11 -0.25 -19.24
C GLU A 105 -12.17 -0.89 -18.18
N PRO A 106 -12.12 -2.24 -18.07
CA PRO A 106 -11.22 -2.93 -17.15
C PRO A 106 -9.83 -3.22 -17.76
N SER A 107 -8.78 -3.16 -16.94
CA SER A 107 -7.39 -3.35 -17.40
C SER A 107 -6.92 -4.81 -17.42
N HIS A 108 -6.04 -5.15 -18.37
CA HIS A 108 -5.55 -6.51 -18.65
C HIS A 108 -4.02 -6.56 -18.86
N VAL A 109 -3.34 -7.59 -18.31
CA VAL A 109 -1.88 -7.85 -18.43
C VAL A 109 -1.61 -9.37 -18.52
N PRO A 110 -0.55 -9.85 -19.23
CA PRO A 110 -0.52 -11.23 -19.75
C PRO A 110 -0.08 -12.36 -18.80
N ARG A 111 0.76 -12.10 -17.79
CA ARG A 111 1.15 -13.12 -16.79
C ARG A 111 1.73 -12.46 -15.53
N ASP A 112 1.07 -12.67 -14.40
CA ASP A 112 1.41 -12.09 -13.09
C ASP A 112 1.13 -13.12 -11.98
N ALA A 113 1.73 -12.94 -10.80
CA ALA A 113 1.30 -13.69 -9.62
C ALA A 113 -0.19 -13.37 -9.31
N PRO A 114 -1.01 -14.29 -8.76
CA PRO A 114 -2.45 -14.07 -8.65
C PRO A 114 -2.82 -12.84 -7.80
N VAL A 115 -2.03 -12.50 -6.78
CA VAL A 115 -2.20 -11.26 -5.99
C VAL A 115 -1.97 -10.00 -6.84
N VAL A 116 -0.97 -9.98 -7.72
CA VAL A 116 -0.71 -8.87 -8.66
C VAL A 116 -1.77 -8.82 -9.76
N THR A 117 -2.21 -9.98 -10.24
CA THR A 117 -3.32 -10.11 -11.20
C THR A 117 -4.61 -9.50 -10.64
N LYS A 118 -4.91 -9.75 -9.36
CA LYS A 118 -6.07 -9.14 -8.69
C LYS A 118 -5.92 -7.64 -8.51
N LEU A 119 -4.75 -7.15 -8.06
CA LEU A 119 -4.48 -5.71 -7.96
C LEU A 119 -4.69 -4.99 -9.30
N ARG A 120 -4.20 -5.54 -10.42
CA ARG A 120 -4.42 -4.95 -11.75
C ARG A 120 -5.89 -4.97 -12.17
N LYS A 121 -6.64 -6.03 -11.85
CA LYS A 121 -8.10 -6.09 -12.07
C LYS A 121 -8.86 -5.06 -11.22
N ALA A 122 -8.32 -4.67 -10.07
CA ALA A 122 -8.81 -3.56 -9.25
C ALA A 122 -8.29 -2.17 -9.72
N GLY A 123 -7.62 -2.09 -10.88
CA GLY A 123 -7.12 -0.83 -11.46
C GLY A 123 -5.75 -0.36 -10.98
N ALA A 124 -5.03 -1.15 -10.16
CA ALA A 124 -3.75 -0.72 -9.60
C ALA A 124 -2.62 -0.72 -10.64
N ILE A 125 -1.84 0.38 -10.65
CA ILE A 125 -0.64 0.54 -11.47
C ILE A 125 0.58 0.07 -10.68
N ILE A 126 1.29 -0.93 -11.20
CA ILE A 126 2.50 -1.45 -10.55
C ILE A 126 3.68 -0.54 -10.89
N LEU A 127 4.11 0.27 -9.92
CA LEU A 127 5.24 1.22 -10.06
C LEU A 127 6.61 0.54 -10.23
N GLY A 128 6.77 -0.67 -9.68
CA GLY A 128 8.06 -1.35 -9.65
C GLY A 128 8.11 -2.48 -8.61
N LYS A 129 9.32 -2.77 -8.13
CA LYS A 129 9.62 -3.81 -7.14
C LYS A 129 10.33 -3.17 -5.93
N ALA A 130 9.84 -3.45 -4.73
CA ALA A 130 10.53 -3.11 -3.49
C ALA A 130 11.83 -3.92 -3.32
N SER A 131 12.78 -3.38 -2.56
CA SER A 131 13.93 -4.14 -2.07
C SER A 131 13.56 -5.03 -0.88
N LEU A 132 14.44 -5.98 -0.55
CA LEU A 132 14.25 -6.95 0.52
C LEU A 132 15.60 -7.38 1.12
N SER A 133 15.57 -7.96 2.33
CA SER A 133 16.65 -8.86 2.77
C SER A 133 16.78 -10.01 1.78
N GLU A 134 18.00 -10.33 1.32
CA GLU A 134 18.18 -11.31 0.25
C GLU A 134 17.64 -12.71 0.63
N TRP A 135 16.98 -13.38 -0.33
CA TRP A 135 16.23 -14.63 -0.13
C TRP A 135 15.29 -14.58 1.08
N SER A 136 14.60 -13.45 1.23
CA SER A 136 13.68 -13.16 2.33
C SER A 136 14.33 -13.34 3.72
N GLY A 137 15.64 -13.09 3.83
CA GLY A 137 16.44 -13.24 5.05
C GLY A 137 17.07 -14.63 5.23
N PHE A 138 16.70 -15.62 4.41
CA PHE A 138 17.11 -17.02 4.57
C PHE A 138 18.46 -17.36 3.92
N ARG A 139 19.43 -16.43 3.96
CA ARG A 139 20.72 -16.50 3.24
C ARG A 139 21.97 -16.41 4.13
N GLY A 140 21.89 -16.95 5.34
CA GLY A 140 22.95 -16.87 6.35
C GLY A 140 23.05 -15.48 6.99
N ASN A 141 24.21 -15.15 7.56
CA ASN A 141 24.42 -13.88 8.27
C ASN A 141 24.52 -12.70 7.29
N VAL A 142 23.37 -12.06 7.02
CA VAL A 142 23.20 -10.93 6.11
C VAL A 142 22.39 -9.83 6.84
N PRO A 143 22.81 -8.55 6.79
CA PRO A 143 22.06 -7.48 7.45
C PRO A 143 20.61 -7.37 6.95
N PRO A 144 19.63 -7.10 7.84
CA PRO A 144 18.25 -6.85 7.41
C PRO A 144 18.15 -5.68 6.42
N GLY A 145 17.37 -5.87 5.36
CA GLY A 145 17.26 -4.92 4.25
C GLY A 145 18.45 -4.89 3.30
N TRP A 146 19.43 -5.79 3.41
CA TRP A 146 20.51 -5.92 2.43
C TRP A 146 20.21 -6.98 1.37
N SER A 147 20.51 -6.64 0.10
CA SER A 147 20.66 -7.62 -0.99
C SER A 147 21.79 -7.21 -1.94
N ALA A 148 22.41 -8.16 -2.64
CA ALA A 148 23.52 -7.88 -3.55
C ALA A 148 23.12 -6.93 -4.70
N ARG A 149 21.85 -6.99 -5.13
CA ARG A 149 21.28 -6.12 -6.19
C ARG A 149 20.74 -4.79 -5.66
N GLY A 150 20.14 -4.76 -4.46
CA GLY A 150 19.57 -3.54 -3.88
C GLY A 150 20.55 -2.71 -3.06
N GLY A 151 21.64 -3.31 -2.58
CA GLY A 151 22.44 -2.78 -1.49
C GLY A 151 21.70 -2.81 -0.16
N GLN A 152 22.13 -1.96 0.78
CA GLN A 152 21.50 -1.78 2.09
C GLN A 152 20.35 -0.77 2.03
N GLY A 153 19.12 -1.23 2.28
CA GLY A 153 17.97 -0.36 2.61
C GLY A 153 18.20 0.39 3.92
N ARG A 154 17.71 1.63 4.01
CA ARG A 154 17.83 2.49 5.21
C ARG A 154 16.47 2.91 5.71
N ASN A 155 16.30 2.91 7.03
CA ASN A 155 15.11 3.38 7.71
C ASN A 155 14.96 4.92 7.52
N PRO A 156 13.83 5.44 7.01
CA PRO A 156 13.64 6.88 6.78
C PRO A 156 13.76 7.76 8.04
N TYR A 157 13.60 7.18 9.23
CA TYR A 157 13.72 7.90 10.50
C TYR A 157 15.15 7.94 11.07
N ASP A 158 16.15 7.32 10.42
CA ASP A 158 17.56 7.41 10.84
C ASP A 158 18.18 8.78 10.49
N LYS A 159 17.80 9.79 11.26
CA LYS A 159 18.30 11.17 11.15
C LYS A 159 19.75 11.34 11.63
N THR A 160 20.33 10.33 12.29
CA THR A 160 21.66 10.43 12.94
C THR A 160 22.75 9.63 12.21
N GLY A 161 22.38 8.72 11.31
CA GLY A 161 23.31 7.79 10.67
C GLY A 161 23.76 6.65 11.59
N ASN A 162 23.05 6.44 12.71
CA ASN A 162 23.34 5.39 13.70
C ASN A 162 23.01 3.97 13.19
N ARG A 163 22.54 3.85 11.94
CA ARG A 163 22.18 2.61 11.25
C ARG A 163 20.98 1.92 11.89
N ILE A 164 19.93 2.71 12.15
CA ILE A 164 18.64 2.16 12.59
C ILE A 164 18.18 1.18 11.52
N THR A 165 17.95 -0.07 11.94
CA THR A 165 17.55 -1.14 11.01
C THR A 165 16.20 -0.81 10.36
N PRO A 166 16.02 -1.06 9.05
CA PRO A 166 14.70 -1.10 8.44
C PRO A 166 13.96 -2.40 8.75
N CYS A 167 14.54 -3.27 9.60
CA CYS A 167 14.20 -4.69 9.77
C CYS A 167 14.07 -5.39 8.41
N GLY A 168 13.25 -6.44 8.32
CA GLY A 168 13.03 -7.19 7.10
C GLY A 168 12.24 -8.48 7.37
N SER A 169 11.99 -9.29 6.35
CA SER A 169 12.55 -9.19 5.00
C SER A 169 11.87 -8.20 4.04
N SER A 170 10.61 -7.79 4.25
CA SER A 170 9.91 -6.81 3.40
C SER A 170 10.37 -5.35 3.59
N SER A 171 11.66 -5.15 3.85
CA SER A 171 12.29 -3.88 4.25
C SER A 171 11.98 -2.75 3.27
N GLY A 172 12.15 -3.01 1.97
CA GLY A 172 11.92 -2.01 0.93
C GLY A 172 10.45 -1.61 0.80
N SER A 173 9.51 -2.50 1.11
CA SER A 173 8.07 -2.21 1.08
C SER A 173 7.70 -1.23 2.20
N ALA A 174 8.25 -1.42 3.40
CA ALA A 174 8.04 -0.53 4.53
C ALA A 174 8.75 0.82 4.37
N ILE A 175 10.01 0.82 3.89
CA ILE A 175 10.74 2.05 3.50
C ILE A 175 9.94 2.83 2.43
N SER A 176 9.43 2.14 1.41
CA SER A 176 8.71 2.76 0.29
C SER A 176 7.35 3.32 0.71
N ALA A 177 6.65 2.69 1.65
CA ALA A 177 5.44 3.24 2.24
C ALA A 177 5.78 4.51 3.08
N SER A 178 6.74 4.39 3.99
CA SER A 178 7.16 5.46 4.91
C SER A 178 7.71 6.72 4.20
N ALA A 179 8.31 6.57 3.01
CA ALA A 179 8.82 7.69 2.20
C ALA A 179 7.84 8.21 1.13
N ASN A 180 6.60 7.69 1.11
CA ASN A 180 5.58 7.92 0.08
C ASN A 180 6.12 7.68 -1.36
N PHE A 181 6.74 6.53 -1.59
CA PHE A 181 7.15 6.07 -2.93
C PHE A 181 6.02 5.36 -3.69
N ALA A 182 4.96 4.98 -2.98
CA ALA A 182 3.74 4.39 -3.52
C ALA A 182 2.59 4.69 -2.53
N THR A 183 1.34 4.60 -2.99
CA THR A 183 0.17 4.68 -2.10
C THR A 183 0.15 3.50 -1.12
N VAL A 184 0.49 2.31 -1.62
CA VAL A 184 0.45 1.05 -0.86
C VAL A 184 1.56 0.12 -1.36
N THR A 185 2.03 -0.78 -0.49
CA THR A 185 3.01 -1.80 -0.87
C THR A 185 2.57 -3.19 -0.39
N LEU A 186 3.09 -4.24 -1.03
CA LEU A 186 2.92 -5.62 -0.57
C LEU A 186 4.21 -6.10 0.10
N GLY A 187 4.05 -6.96 1.10
CA GLY A 187 5.14 -7.72 1.70
C GLY A 187 4.83 -9.21 1.77
N THR A 188 5.81 -9.98 2.21
CA THR A 188 5.69 -11.43 2.44
C THR A 188 6.21 -11.76 3.82
N GLU A 189 5.47 -12.57 4.58
CA GLU A 189 5.90 -13.00 5.91
C GLU A 189 5.84 -14.51 6.08
N THR A 190 7.01 -15.07 6.40
CA THR A 190 7.19 -16.39 7.00
C THR A 190 7.18 -16.26 8.53
N ASP A 191 8.06 -15.41 9.05
CA ASP A 191 8.11 -14.96 10.43
C ASP A 191 8.58 -13.50 10.45
N GLU A 192 7.86 -12.64 11.18
CA GLU A 192 7.99 -11.18 11.37
C GLU A 192 8.25 -10.27 10.13
N SER A 193 8.36 -10.85 8.94
CA SER A 193 8.91 -10.20 7.74
C SER A 193 8.00 -9.17 7.05
N ILE A 194 6.79 -8.95 7.56
CA ILE A 194 5.95 -7.77 7.33
C ILE A 194 5.88 -6.95 8.62
N LEU A 195 5.56 -7.59 9.75
CA LEU A 195 5.25 -6.89 11.00
C LEU A 195 6.44 -6.09 11.57
N CYS A 196 7.65 -6.67 11.60
CA CYS A 196 8.85 -5.99 12.07
C CYS A 196 9.28 -4.81 11.16
N PRO A 197 9.44 -4.96 9.82
CA PRO A 197 9.75 -3.81 8.97
C PRO A 197 8.64 -2.75 8.98
N SER A 198 7.36 -3.13 9.07
CA SER A 198 6.28 -2.16 9.28
C SER A 198 6.44 -1.38 10.58
N SER A 199 6.68 -2.06 11.70
CA SER A 199 6.85 -1.44 13.02
C SER A 199 8.01 -0.45 13.05
N VAL A 200 9.22 -0.85 12.60
CA VAL A 200 10.40 0.03 12.72
C VAL A 200 10.42 1.18 11.71
N ASN A 201 9.68 1.08 10.59
CA ASN A 201 9.49 2.18 9.64
C ASN A 201 8.14 2.89 9.85
N SER A 202 7.52 2.79 11.03
CA SER A 202 6.32 3.53 11.46
C SER A 202 5.09 3.44 10.52
N VAL A 203 4.90 2.31 9.83
CA VAL A 203 3.76 2.09 8.91
C VAL A 203 2.91 0.89 9.33
N VAL A 204 1.61 0.90 9.02
CA VAL A 204 0.74 -0.25 9.28
C VAL A 204 1.17 -1.44 8.41
N GLY A 205 1.27 -2.63 9.01
CA GLY A 205 1.48 -3.89 8.31
C GLY A 205 0.44 -4.93 8.73
N ILE A 206 -0.16 -5.63 7.77
CA ILE A 206 -1.02 -6.78 8.05
C ILE A 206 -0.38 -8.04 7.46
N LYS A 207 0.05 -8.94 8.36
CA LYS A 207 0.25 -10.36 8.06
C LYS A 207 -1.09 -11.09 8.21
N PRO A 208 -1.75 -11.50 7.12
CA PRO A 208 -3.02 -12.22 7.23
C PRO A 208 -2.86 -13.68 7.69
N THR A 209 -4.00 -14.33 7.94
CA THR A 209 -4.10 -15.79 8.05
C THR A 209 -3.49 -16.47 6.82
N ILE A 210 -2.75 -17.56 7.03
CA ILE A 210 -2.14 -18.34 5.94
C ILE A 210 -3.24 -18.81 4.97
N GLY A 211 -3.01 -18.61 3.68
CA GLY A 211 -3.99 -18.91 2.63
C GLY A 211 -5.09 -17.87 2.44
N LEU A 212 -5.16 -16.75 3.19
CA LEU A 212 -6.09 -15.68 2.83
C LEU A 212 -5.75 -15.06 1.46
N THR A 213 -4.45 -15.02 1.15
CA THR A 213 -3.88 -14.54 -0.09
C THR A 213 -3.14 -15.69 -0.80
N SER A 214 -3.11 -15.68 -2.13
CA SER A 214 -2.37 -16.69 -2.91
C SER A 214 -0.87 -16.43 -2.84
N ARG A 215 -0.11 -17.53 -2.73
CA ARG A 215 1.36 -17.54 -2.70
C ARG A 215 1.96 -18.05 -4.02
N THR A 216 1.12 -18.37 -5.01
CA THR A 216 1.57 -18.79 -6.33
C THR A 216 2.34 -17.67 -7.02
N GLY A 217 3.53 -17.97 -7.55
CA GLY A 217 4.42 -16.97 -8.14
C GLY A 217 5.22 -16.13 -7.12
N VAL A 218 5.15 -16.46 -5.82
CA VAL A 218 6.05 -15.93 -4.79
C VAL A 218 7.22 -16.91 -4.61
N VAL A 219 8.43 -16.39 -4.35
CA VAL A 219 9.60 -17.22 -3.99
C VAL A 219 9.45 -17.61 -2.50
N PRO A 220 9.33 -18.91 -2.16
CA PRO A 220 8.93 -19.34 -0.82
C PRO A 220 10.12 -19.51 0.15
N ILE A 221 9.82 -19.53 1.44
CA ILE A 221 10.64 -20.16 2.49
C ILE A 221 9.89 -21.38 3.05
N SER A 222 8.67 -21.19 3.57
CA SER A 222 7.91 -22.21 4.29
C SER A 222 6.42 -22.17 3.89
N PRO A 223 5.91 -23.14 3.09
CA PRO A 223 4.50 -23.19 2.70
C PRO A 223 3.52 -23.42 3.87
N ARG A 224 4.03 -23.59 5.10
CA ARG A 224 3.26 -23.67 6.35
C ARG A 224 3.08 -22.33 7.06
N GLN A 225 3.82 -21.29 6.66
CA GLN A 225 3.90 -20.01 7.36
C GLN A 225 3.78 -18.82 6.40
N ASP A 226 4.43 -18.91 5.24
CA ASP A 226 4.45 -17.90 4.19
C ASP A 226 3.04 -17.41 3.88
N THR A 227 2.89 -16.09 3.80
CA THR A 227 1.68 -15.41 3.33
C THR A 227 2.03 -14.07 2.67
N VAL A 228 1.22 -13.62 1.70
CA VAL A 228 1.33 -12.26 1.15
C VAL A 228 0.45 -11.33 1.98
N GLY A 229 1.01 -10.22 2.43
CA GLY A 229 0.29 -9.21 3.20
C GLY A 229 0.55 -7.79 2.71
N THR A 230 0.00 -6.82 3.43
CA THR A 230 -0.16 -5.44 2.97
C THR A 230 0.53 -4.47 3.91
N VAL A 231 1.10 -3.40 3.36
CA VAL A 231 1.84 -2.36 4.09
C VAL A 231 1.37 -0.99 3.60
N ALA A 232 0.94 -0.14 4.54
CA ALA A 232 0.05 1.01 4.35
C ALA A 232 -1.35 0.65 3.78
N ASP A 233 -2.37 1.47 4.14
CA ASP A 233 -3.81 1.36 3.80
C ASP A 233 -4.35 -0.07 3.66
N ALA A 234 -3.96 -0.86 4.66
CA ALA A 234 -3.80 -2.30 4.54
C ALA A 234 -5.11 -3.05 4.19
N THR A 235 -6.27 -2.51 4.58
CA THR A 235 -7.58 -3.15 4.47
C THR A 235 -8.14 -3.17 3.05
N TYR A 236 -8.12 -2.05 2.32
CA TYR A 236 -8.60 -1.99 0.93
C TYR A 236 -7.73 -2.84 -0.01
N VAL A 237 -6.42 -2.86 0.26
CA VAL A 237 -5.48 -3.73 -0.46
C VAL A 237 -5.75 -5.20 -0.14
N LEU A 238 -6.00 -5.53 1.14
CA LEU A 238 -6.31 -6.90 1.57
C LEU A 238 -7.58 -7.42 0.88
N ASP A 239 -8.63 -6.60 0.81
CA ASP A 239 -9.85 -6.92 0.05
C ASP A 239 -9.58 -7.18 -1.43
N SER A 240 -8.66 -6.43 -2.04
CA SER A 240 -8.27 -6.62 -3.44
C SER A 240 -7.52 -7.94 -3.65
N ILE A 241 -6.65 -8.37 -2.72
CA ILE A 241 -5.79 -9.55 -2.91
C ILE A 241 -6.32 -10.86 -2.30
N ALA A 242 -7.27 -10.79 -1.37
CA ALA A 242 -7.84 -11.95 -0.67
C ALA A 242 -8.61 -12.91 -1.60
N GLY A 243 -8.75 -14.17 -1.20
CA GLY A 243 -9.61 -15.15 -1.86
C GLY A 243 -8.91 -16.12 -2.82
N ILE A 244 -9.72 -17.04 -3.34
CA ILE A 244 -9.29 -18.31 -3.94
C ILE A 244 -8.30 -18.14 -5.11
N ASP A 245 -7.33 -19.04 -5.13
CA ASP A 245 -6.52 -19.46 -6.28
C ASP A 245 -6.49 -20.99 -6.29
N ILE A 246 -6.82 -21.59 -7.43
CA ILE A 246 -6.88 -23.06 -7.58
C ILE A 246 -5.51 -23.73 -7.45
N ASN A 247 -4.41 -22.97 -7.62
CA ASN A 247 -3.04 -23.45 -7.48
C ASN A 247 -2.57 -23.45 -6.01
N ASP A 248 -3.18 -22.62 -5.15
CA ASP A 248 -2.86 -22.54 -3.72
C ASP A 248 -4.02 -23.11 -2.88
N LYS A 249 -3.92 -24.41 -2.59
CA LYS A 249 -4.98 -25.20 -1.92
C LYS A 249 -5.36 -24.68 -0.54
N GLU A 250 -4.53 -23.89 0.15
CA GLU A 250 -4.90 -23.29 1.42
C GLU A 250 -5.96 -22.19 1.23
N THR A 251 -5.91 -21.45 0.11
CA THR A 251 -6.92 -20.43 -0.22
C THR A 251 -8.33 -21.01 -0.37
N ILE A 252 -8.42 -22.23 -0.91
CA ILE A 252 -9.68 -22.97 -1.01
C ILE A 252 -10.21 -23.29 0.39
N LYS A 253 -9.36 -23.80 1.30
CA LYS A 253 -9.76 -24.19 2.67
C LYS A 253 -10.28 -23.02 3.50
N ILE A 254 -9.60 -21.87 3.45
CA ILE A 254 -9.97 -20.72 4.30
C ILE A 254 -11.06 -19.85 3.67
N SER A 255 -11.31 -19.94 2.36
CA SER A 255 -12.28 -19.10 1.62
C SER A 255 -13.63 -18.89 2.32
N LYS A 256 -14.15 -19.91 2.99
CA LYS A 256 -15.39 -19.88 3.80
C LYS A 256 -15.38 -18.90 4.99
N TYR A 257 -14.22 -18.40 5.40
CA TYR A 257 -14.04 -17.39 6.45
C TYR A 257 -13.85 -15.97 5.90
N ILE A 258 -13.85 -15.79 4.58
CA ILE A 258 -13.76 -14.46 3.97
C ILE A 258 -15.11 -13.73 4.14
N PRO A 259 -15.13 -12.52 4.71
CA PRO A 259 -16.36 -11.80 4.97
C PRO A 259 -17.07 -11.40 3.68
N LYS A 260 -18.39 -11.65 3.61
CA LYS A 260 -19.24 -11.11 2.54
C LYS A 260 -19.24 -9.58 2.66
N GLY A 261 -18.84 -8.88 1.60
CA GLY A 261 -18.65 -7.42 1.63
C GLY A 261 -17.25 -6.95 2.05
N GLY A 262 -16.29 -7.88 2.21
CA GLY A 262 -14.89 -7.54 2.44
C GLY A 262 -14.52 -7.16 3.87
N TYR A 263 -13.29 -6.72 4.07
CA TYR A 263 -12.70 -6.29 5.33
C TYR A 263 -12.90 -4.79 5.60
N ALA A 264 -13.05 -3.97 4.55
CA ALA A 264 -13.30 -2.53 4.66
C ALA A 264 -14.55 -2.20 5.49
N GLN A 265 -15.57 -3.08 5.50
CA GLN A 265 -16.77 -2.92 6.34
C GLN A 265 -16.48 -2.86 7.85
N PHE A 266 -15.30 -3.30 8.29
CA PHE A 266 -14.88 -3.26 9.70
C PHE A 266 -14.08 -2.01 10.07
N LEU A 267 -13.87 -1.06 9.14
CA LEU A 267 -13.25 0.24 9.40
C LEU A 267 -14.19 1.18 10.18
N ARG A 268 -14.44 0.82 11.44
CA ARG A 268 -15.36 1.51 12.35
C ARG A 268 -14.61 2.33 13.39
N ARG A 269 -14.91 3.63 13.47
CA ARG A 269 -14.40 4.54 14.52
C ARG A 269 -14.70 4.06 15.95
N ASP A 270 -15.82 3.35 16.13
CA ASP A 270 -16.26 2.76 17.41
C ASP A 270 -15.94 1.26 17.52
N GLY A 271 -15.14 0.68 16.61
CA GLY A 271 -14.93 -0.76 16.50
C GLY A 271 -14.42 -1.44 17.77
N LEU A 272 -13.69 -0.71 18.62
CA LEU A 272 -13.17 -1.19 19.91
C LEU A 272 -14.20 -1.20 21.06
N LYS A 273 -15.36 -0.52 20.93
CA LYS A 273 -16.35 -0.43 22.00
C LYS A 273 -16.83 -1.82 22.43
N GLY A 274 -16.79 -2.09 23.74
CA GLY A 274 -17.16 -3.38 24.32
C GLY A 274 -16.26 -4.56 23.93
N LYS A 275 -15.05 -4.35 23.36
CA LYS A 275 -14.09 -5.43 23.08
C LYS A 275 -13.16 -5.68 24.27
N ARG A 276 -12.83 -6.95 24.50
CA ARG A 276 -11.84 -7.36 25.51
C ARG A 276 -10.49 -7.56 24.84
N VAL A 277 -9.49 -6.79 25.26
CA VAL A 277 -8.12 -6.84 24.70
C VAL A 277 -7.19 -7.56 25.68
N GLY A 278 -6.59 -8.66 25.24
CA GLY A 278 -5.55 -9.36 26.01
C GLY A 278 -4.18 -8.71 25.80
N VAL A 279 -3.63 -8.10 26.84
CA VAL A 279 -2.29 -7.46 26.79
C VAL A 279 -1.24 -8.49 27.21
N VAL A 280 -0.64 -9.17 26.23
CA VAL A 280 0.51 -10.06 26.47
C VAL A 280 1.73 -9.20 26.80
N ARG A 281 2.31 -9.39 27.98
CA ARG A 281 3.51 -8.65 28.44
C ARG A 281 4.76 -9.53 28.37
N HIS A 282 4.90 -10.51 29.26
CA HIS A 282 5.98 -11.49 29.19
C HIS A 282 5.78 -12.44 27.99
N PRO A 283 6.83 -12.81 27.23
CA PRO A 283 8.21 -12.32 27.30
C PRO A 283 8.49 -11.09 26.41
N TYR A 284 7.53 -10.64 25.61
CA TYR A 284 7.75 -9.70 24.50
C TYR A 284 7.94 -8.22 24.90
N PHE A 285 7.53 -7.82 26.10
CA PHE A 285 7.54 -6.43 26.58
C PHE A 285 8.17 -6.30 27.99
N GLU A 286 9.32 -6.94 28.19
CA GLU A 286 10.14 -6.78 29.39
C GLU A 286 11.12 -5.60 29.25
N PHE A 287 10.58 -4.38 29.38
CA PHE A 287 11.40 -3.16 29.33
C PHE A 287 12.37 -3.08 30.51
N ASN A 288 13.67 -3.02 30.24
CA ASN A 288 14.67 -2.81 31.27
C ASN A 288 14.72 -1.33 31.67
N ILE A 289 13.96 -0.98 32.71
CA ILE A 289 13.82 0.40 33.23
C ILE A 289 15.13 1.05 33.74
N SER A 290 16.28 0.36 33.70
CA SER A 290 17.59 0.98 33.90
C SER A 290 18.16 1.64 32.62
N GLN A 291 17.57 1.39 31.44
CA GLN A 291 17.91 2.03 30.18
C GLN A 291 16.90 3.11 29.80
N GLU A 292 17.38 4.24 29.28
CA GLU A 292 16.53 5.38 28.90
C GLU A 292 15.63 5.08 27.70
N ILE A 293 16.13 4.34 26.71
CA ILE A 293 15.37 3.94 25.51
C ILE A 293 14.19 3.04 25.92
N ASP A 294 14.44 1.98 26.69
CA ASP A 294 13.41 1.11 27.25
C ASP A 294 12.41 1.88 28.10
N THR A 295 12.86 2.89 28.86
CA THR A 295 11.99 3.78 29.63
C THR A 295 11.08 4.63 28.75
N ILE A 296 11.55 5.10 27.58
CA ILE A 296 10.74 5.82 26.59
C ILE A 296 9.74 4.87 25.90
N LEU A 297 10.17 3.65 25.56
CA LEU A 297 9.32 2.63 24.96
C LEU A 297 8.21 2.19 25.93
N ALA A 298 8.54 1.94 27.20
CA ALA A 298 7.58 1.60 28.24
C ALA A 298 6.53 2.70 28.45
N LYS A 299 6.96 3.98 28.56
CA LYS A 299 6.05 5.13 28.67
C LYS A 299 5.14 5.25 27.45
N THR A 300 5.69 5.07 26.25
CA THR A 300 4.93 5.11 24.99
C THR A 300 3.90 3.97 24.91
N TYR A 301 4.29 2.76 25.31
CA TYR A 301 3.41 1.58 25.33
C TYR A 301 2.24 1.74 26.30
N GLU A 302 2.50 2.15 27.55
CA GLU A 302 1.42 2.43 28.52
C GLU A 302 0.51 3.58 28.06
N GLN A 303 1.05 4.58 27.36
CA GLN A 303 0.24 5.65 26.79
C GLN A 303 -0.68 5.15 25.66
N HIS A 304 -0.23 4.22 24.80
CA HIS A 304 -1.11 3.56 23.83
C HIS A 304 -2.24 2.76 24.52
N LEU A 305 -1.92 2.01 25.59
CA LEU A 305 -2.94 1.28 26.36
C LEU A 305 -3.96 2.22 27.03
N ARG A 306 -3.54 3.41 27.48
CA ARG A 306 -4.46 4.44 28.00
C ARG A 306 -5.38 4.99 26.91
N THR A 307 -4.86 5.30 25.73
CA THR A 307 -5.66 5.74 24.58
C THR A 307 -6.71 4.70 24.20
N LEU A 308 -6.32 3.42 24.10
CA LEU A 308 -7.23 2.32 23.78
C LEU A 308 -8.35 2.18 24.82
N ARG A 309 -8.03 2.26 26.13
CA ARG A 309 -9.03 2.21 27.21
C ARG A 309 -10.08 3.30 27.11
N TYR A 310 -9.69 4.52 26.72
CA TYR A 310 -10.63 5.64 26.53
C TYR A 310 -11.63 5.40 25.38
N THR A 311 -11.31 4.53 24.41
CA THR A 311 -12.19 4.19 23.27
C THR A 311 -13.09 2.97 23.51
N ILE A 312 -12.82 2.15 24.54
CA ILE A 312 -13.52 0.86 24.77
C ILE A 312 -14.80 1.02 25.61
N ASP A 313 -14.89 2.11 26.38
CA ASP A 313 -15.71 2.31 27.60
C ASP A 313 -15.32 1.36 28.75
N ILE A 314 -15.31 1.88 29.98
CA ILE A 314 -14.69 1.22 31.13
C ILE A 314 -15.66 0.30 31.88
N LEU A 315 -15.24 -0.95 32.07
CA LEU A 315 -15.56 -1.82 33.21
C LEU A 315 -14.24 -2.40 33.75
#